data_AF-A0A0M4D3C4-F1
#
_entry.id   AF-A0A0M4D3C4-F1
#
_cell.length_a   1.000
_cell.length_b   1.000
_cell.length_c   1.000
_cell.angle_alpha   90.00
_cell.angle_beta   90.00
_cell.angle_gamma   90.00
#
_symmetry.space_group_name_H-M   'P 1'
#
loop_
_entity.id
_entity.type
_entity.pdbx_description
1 polymer ?
#
loop_
_entity_poly.entity_id
_entity_poly.type
_entity_poly.pdbx_seq_one_letter_code
_entity_poly.pdbx_strand_id
1 'polypeptide(L)'
;MGTEKKPHFSLNVNAELYEDQFADLAIRLPDERVYRNVGTAGSPFQLEVVNFLEKGERPAHWQEMPPHELLYGKGWRCIATLGYRDGDPARPAVTFEVDVESLGEKARAYLADALPGAG
;
A
#
# COMPACT_ATOMS: atom_id res chain seq x y z
N MET A 1 -14.95 -2.29 -31.19
CA MET A 1 -13.81 -2.19 -30.25
C MET A 1 -14.11 -1.03 -29.30
N GLY A 2 -14.77 -1.30 -28.18
CA GLY A 2 -14.96 -0.30 -27.14
C GLY A 2 -13.67 -0.18 -26.37
N THR A 3 -13.04 0.99 -26.38
CA THR A 3 -11.96 1.30 -25.46
C THR A 3 -12.58 1.37 -24.07
N GLU A 4 -12.33 0.36 -23.24
CA GLU A 4 -12.56 0.47 -21.80
C GLU A 4 -11.74 1.65 -21.31
N LYS A 5 -12.41 2.80 -21.14
CA LYS A 5 -11.88 3.90 -20.35
C LYS A 5 -11.75 3.34 -18.94
N LYS A 6 -10.53 2.96 -18.53
CA LYS A 6 -10.19 2.82 -17.12
C LYS A 6 -10.75 4.08 -16.44
N PRO A 7 -11.65 3.97 -15.45
CA PRO A 7 -12.23 5.14 -14.85
C PRO A 7 -11.08 5.98 -14.30
N HIS A 8 -10.98 7.21 -14.81
CA HIS A 8 -9.96 8.17 -14.40
C HIS A 8 -10.48 8.86 -13.14
N PHE A 9 -10.48 8.13 -12.02
CA PHE A 9 -10.70 8.73 -10.71
C PHE A 9 -9.36 9.31 -10.24
N SER A 10 -9.38 10.58 -9.82
CA SER A 10 -8.21 11.20 -9.22
C SER A 10 -7.98 10.58 -7.84
N LEU A 11 -7.02 9.65 -7.75
CA LEU A 11 -6.50 9.19 -6.46
C LEU A 11 -5.50 10.23 -5.95
N ASN A 12 -5.83 10.90 -4.86
CA ASN A 12 -4.78 11.45 -4.01
C ASN A 12 -4.11 10.26 -3.34
N VAL A 13 -2.84 9.99 -3.68
CA VAL A 13 -2.08 8.90 -3.07
C VAL A 13 -1.85 9.24 -1.61
N ASN A 14 -2.48 8.45 -0.75
CA ASN A 14 -2.43 8.60 0.70
C ASN A 14 -1.47 7.60 1.34
N ALA A 15 -1.08 6.54 0.64
CA ALA A 15 0.01 5.68 1.04
C ALA A 15 0.57 4.91 -0.16
N GLU A 16 1.85 4.57 -0.09
CA GLU A 16 2.55 3.72 -1.06
C GLU A 16 3.09 2.50 -0.31
N LEU A 17 2.83 1.30 -0.83
CA LEU A 17 3.38 0.04 -0.31
C LEU A 17 4.54 -0.40 -1.19
N TYR A 18 5.66 -0.66 -0.54
CA TYR A 18 6.89 -1.12 -1.15
C TYR A 18 7.22 -2.53 -0.70
N GLU A 19 7.83 -3.28 -1.60
CA GLU A 19 8.40 -4.61 -1.35
C GLU A 19 9.87 -4.60 -1.76
N ASP A 20 10.72 -5.29 -0.98
CA ASP A 20 12.12 -5.50 -1.35
C ASP A 20 12.39 -6.90 -1.93
N GLN A 21 13.64 -7.15 -2.35
CA GLN A 21 14.05 -8.44 -2.90
C GLN A 21 13.99 -9.62 -1.90
N PHE A 22 13.86 -9.34 -0.60
CA PHE A 22 13.71 -10.33 0.47
C PHE A 22 12.25 -10.49 0.91
N ALA A 23 11.31 -9.89 0.19
CA ALA A 23 9.87 -9.83 0.50
C ALA A 23 9.55 -9.10 1.83
N ASP A 24 10.45 -8.24 2.30
CA ASP A 24 10.13 -7.28 3.34
C ASP A 24 9.24 -6.18 2.77
N LEU A 25 8.39 -5.62 3.64
CA LEU A 25 7.39 -4.64 3.27
C LEU A 25 7.62 -3.33 4.03
N ALA A 26 7.40 -2.22 3.32
CA ALA A 26 7.41 -0.88 3.89
C ALA A 26 6.28 -0.03 3.32
N ILE A 27 5.75 0.88 4.13
CA ILE A 27 4.73 1.85 3.73
C ILE A 27 5.35 3.24 3.80
N ARG A 28 5.14 4.05 2.76
CA ARG A 28 5.38 5.48 2.78
C ARG A 28 4.06 6.23 2.83
N LEU A 29 3.99 7.22 3.71
CA LEU A 29 2.84 8.09 3.92
C LEU A 29 3.07 9.48 3.30
N PRO A 30 2.03 10.33 3.19
CA PRO A 30 2.10 11.59 2.45
C PRO A 30 3.00 12.64 3.12
N ASP A 31 3.22 12.51 4.43
CA ASP A 31 4.11 13.38 5.21
C ASP A 31 5.56 12.87 5.28
N GLU A 32 5.93 12.06 4.28
CA GLU A 32 7.25 11.43 4.14
C GLU A 32 7.61 10.43 5.23
N ARG A 33 6.72 10.13 6.19
CA ARG A 33 6.98 9.05 7.16
C ARG A 33 7.00 7.71 6.45
N VAL A 34 7.98 6.89 6.80
CA VAL A 34 8.14 5.54 6.28
C VAL A 34 8.17 4.54 7.42
N TYR A 35 7.41 3.47 7.27
CA TYR A 35 7.32 2.37 8.22
C TYR A 35 7.66 1.05 7.55
N ARG A 36 8.57 0.27 8.14
CA ARG A 36 8.89 -1.10 7.74
C ARG A 36 8.24 -2.12 8.67
N ASN A 37 8.43 -3.41 8.34
CA ASN A 37 7.87 -4.55 9.08
C ASN A 37 6.33 -4.63 9.07
N VAL A 38 5.70 -3.98 8.10
CA VAL A 38 4.23 -3.99 7.94
C VAL A 38 3.71 -5.35 7.46
N GLY A 39 2.40 -5.57 7.55
CA GLY A 39 1.75 -6.79 7.06
C GLY A 39 2.13 -8.06 7.81
N THR A 40 2.50 -7.94 9.09
CA THR A 40 2.87 -9.10 9.94
C THR A 40 1.76 -9.53 10.90
N ALA A 41 0.75 -8.68 11.14
CA ALA A 41 -0.33 -8.94 12.10
C ALA A 41 -1.60 -9.56 11.49
N GLY A 42 -1.59 -9.93 10.21
CA GLY A 42 -2.77 -10.48 9.53
C GLY A 42 -3.91 -9.49 9.26
N SER A 43 -3.70 -8.20 9.55
CA SER A 43 -4.63 -7.14 9.14
C SER A 43 -4.35 -6.72 7.71
N PRO A 44 -5.38 -6.44 6.89
CA PRO A 44 -5.21 -5.94 5.52
C PRO A 44 -4.54 -4.56 5.47
N PHE A 45 -3.76 -4.31 4.41
CA PHE A 45 -3.08 -3.05 4.13
C PHE A 45 -4.01 -1.85 4.19
N GLN A 46 -5.15 -1.93 3.50
CA GLN A 46 -6.12 -0.85 3.43
C GLN A 46 -6.64 -0.48 4.82
N LEU A 47 -6.94 -1.48 5.66
CA LEU A 47 -7.46 -1.26 7.00
C LEU A 47 -6.42 -0.61 7.92
N GLU A 48 -5.18 -1.10 7.91
CA GLU A 48 -4.11 -0.53 8.76
C GLU A 48 -3.81 0.92 8.37
N VAL A 49 -3.70 1.23 7.07
CA VAL A 49 -3.45 2.58 6.59
C VAL A 49 -4.60 3.53 6.91
N VAL A 50 -5.85 3.12 6.67
CA VAL A 50 -7.01 3.97 6.99
C VAL A 50 -7.11 4.23 8.49
N ASN A 51 -6.91 3.23 9.34
CA ASN A 51 -6.90 3.44 10.80
C ASN A 51 -5.76 4.38 11.22
N PHE A 52 -4.59 4.26 10.61
CA PHE A 52 -3.49 5.18 10.86
C PHE A 52 -3.86 6.62 10.47
N LEU A 53 -4.38 6.83 9.26
CA LEU A 53 -4.68 8.17 8.74
C LEU A 53 -5.84 8.85 9.48
N GLU A 54 -6.91 8.11 9.78
CA GLU A 54 -8.13 8.68 10.36
C GLU A 54 -8.10 8.74 11.89
N LYS A 55 -7.39 7.80 12.54
CA LYS A 55 -7.40 7.67 14.02
C LYS A 55 -6.02 7.85 14.66
N GLY A 56 -4.95 7.93 13.87
CA GLY A 56 -3.57 7.92 14.38
C GLY A 56 -3.16 6.56 14.97
N GLU A 57 -3.92 5.49 14.70
CA GLU A 57 -3.67 4.16 15.23
C GLU A 57 -2.54 3.48 14.45
N ARG A 58 -1.31 3.61 14.95
CA ARG A 58 -0.16 2.89 14.40
C ARG A 58 -0.07 1.47 14.98
N PRO A 59 -0.08 0.42 14.14
CA PRO A 59 0.19 -0.94 14.62
C PRO A 59 1.55 -1.03 15.34
N ALA A 60 1.58 -1.69 16.49
CA ALA A 60 2.77 -1.73 17.35
C ALA A 60 4.01 -2.33 16.69
N HIS A 61 3.81 -3.19 15.69
CA HIS A 61 4.88 -3.87 14.96
C HIS A 61 5.51 -3.01 13.85
N TRP A 62 4.87 -1.90 13.46
CA TRP A 62 5.44 -0.96 12.49
C TRP A 62 6.69 -0.31 13.10
N GLN A 63 7.75 -0.22 12.32
CA GLN A 63 8.99 0.42 12.74
C GLN A 63 9.32 1.57 11.81
N GLU A 64 9.65 2.74 12.35
CA GLU A 64 10.09 3.86 11.52
C GLU A 64 11.38 3.51 10.79
N MET A 65 11.44 3.94 9.54
CA MET A 65 12.61 3.83 8.68
C MET A 65 12.90 5.21 8.07
N PRO A 66 14.17 5.64 7.97
CA PRO A 66 14.49 6.87 7.27
C PRO A 66 14.04 6.82 5.79
N PRO A 67 13.44 7.91 5.24
CA PRO A 67 12.90 7.87 3.88
C PRO A 67 13.95 7.60 2.80
N HIS A 68 15.20 8.02 3.03
CA HIS A 68 16.31 7.77 2.12
C HIS A 68 16.68 6.28 2.01
N GLU A 69 16.42 5.47 3.03
CA GLU A 69 16.62 4.01 2.97
C GLU A 69 15.58 3.36 2.05
N LEU A 70 14.35 3.90 1.97
CA LEU A 70 13.33 3.44 1.04
C LEU A 70 13.63 3.89 -0.39
N LEU A 71 13.88 5.18 -0.57
CA LEU A 71 13.91 5.83 -1.89
C LEU A 71 15.25 5.66 -2.61
N TYR A 72 16.36 5.57 -1.87
CA TYR A 72 17.71 5.43 -2.42
C TYR A 72 18.38 4.11 -2.03
N GLY A 73 17.78 3.34 -1.11
CA GLY A 73 18.22 1.98 -0.83
C GLY A 73 18.05 1.10 -2.06
N LYS A 74 18.99 0.16 -2.24
CA LYS A 74 18.88 -0.83 -3.31
C LYS A 74 17.84 -1.87 -2.91
N GLY A 75 16.85 -2.09 -3.77
CA GLY A 75 15.99 -3.28 -3.70
C GLY A 75 14.51 -3.02 -3.44
N TRP A 76 14.11 -1.80 -3.05
CA TRP A 76 12.69 -1.47 -2.87
C TRP A 76 12.01 -1.15 -4.19
N ARG A 77 10.81 -1.69 -4.39
CA ARG A 77 9.91 -1.34 -5.49
C ARG A 77 8.53 -1.01 -4.93
N CYS A 78 7.90 0.03 -5.46
CA CYS A 78 6.49 0.29 -5.16
C CYS A 78 5.65 -0.80 -5.83
N ILE A 79 4.78 -1.46 -5.06
CA ILE A 79 3.94 -2.56 -5.54
C ILE A 79 2.44 -2.20 -5.52
N ALA A 80 2.03 -1.28 -4.66
CA ALA A 80 0.66 -0.82 -4.57
C ALA A 80 0.57 0.59 -4.00
N THR A 81 -0.47 1.32 -4.38
CA THR A 81 -0.81 2.63 -3.83
C THR A 81 -2.22 2.59 -3.25
N LEU A 82 -2.44 3.33 -2.16
CA LEU A 82 -3.75 3.55 -1.58
C LEU A 82 -4.12 5.02 -1.75
N GLY A 83 -5.34 5.28 -2.18
CA GLY A 83 -5.91 6.61 -2.19
C GLY A 83 -7.41 6.58 -1.93
N TYR A 84 -7.99 7.77 -1.84
CA TYR A 84 -9.44 7.96 -1.63
C TYR A 84 -10.12 8.31 -2.95
N ARG A 85 -11.17 7.56 -3.31
CA ARG A 85 -11.93 7.84 -4.55
C ARG A 85 -12.61 9.19 -4.41
N ASP A 86 -12.35 10.08 -5.37
CA ASP A 86 -12.88 11.45 -5.36
C ASP A 86 -12.50 12.24 -4.09
N GLY A 87 -11.44 11.83 -3.38
CA GLY A 87 -11.01 12.41 -2.11
C GLY A 87 -11.85 12.01 -0.89
N ASP A 88 -12.78 11.05 -1.02
CA ASP A 88 -13.65 10.57 0.06
C ASP A 88 -12.96 9.48 0.92
N PRO A 89 -12.61 9.74 2.20
CA PRO A 89 -12.00 8.76 3.09
C PRO A 89 -12.85 7.52 3.35
N ALA A 90 -14.17 7.60 3.16
CA ALA A 90 -15.06 6.44 3.28
C ALA A 90 -14.97 5.49 2.08
N ARG A 91 -14.25 5.89 1.02
CA ARG A 91 -14.10 5.12 -0.23
C ARG A 91 -12.62 4.91 -0.56
N PRO A 92 -11.86 4.23 0.31
CA PRO A 92 -10.48 3.87 0.01
C PRO A 92 -10.42 2.89 -1.16
N ALA A 93 -9.37 3.02 -1.96
CA ALA A 93 -9.08 2.10 -3.05
C ALA A 93 -7.59 1.86 -3.17
N VAL A 94 -7.24 0.61 -3.43
CA VAL A 94 -5.88 0.17 -3.71
C VAL A 94 -5.71 0.02 -5.22
N THR A 95 -4.59 0.53 -5.74
CA THR A 95 -4.14 0.32 -7.12
C THR A 95 -2.83 -0.46 -7.08
N PHE A 96 -2.67 -1.45 -7.96
CA PHE A 96 -1.42 -2.19 -8.09
C PHE A 96 -0.50 -1.51 -9.09
N GLU A 97 0.75 -1.30 -8.71
CA GLU A 97 1.80 -0.72 -9.57
C GLU A 97 2.59 -1.81 -10.32
N VAL A 98 2.36 -3.07 -9.97
CA VAL A 98 2.96 -4.26 -10.58
C VAL A 98 1.91 -5.33 -10.82
N ASP A 99 2.23 -6.33 -11.65
CA ASP A 99 1.37 -7.49 -11.82
C ASP A 99 1.23 -8.28 -10.51
N VAL A 100 0.02 -8.72 -10.18
CA VAL A 100 -0.30 -9.48 -8.95
C VAL A 100 0.54 -10.77 -8.85
N GLU A 101 0.84 -11.39 -9.99
CA GLU A 101 1.68 -12.58 -10.09
C GLU A 101 3.13 -12.32 -9.68
N SER A 102 3.58 -11.06 -9.70
CA SER A 102 4.93 -10.67 -9.31
C SER A 102 5.07 -10.39 -7.81
N LEU A 103 3.96 -10.27 -7.06
CA LEU A 103 3.96 -10.00 -5.63
C LEU A 103 4.50 -11.20 -4.83
N GLY A 104 5.32 -10.94 -3.82
CA GLY A 104 5.71 -11.94 -2.83
C GLY A 104 4.52 -12.40 -1.98
N GLU A 105 4.69 -13.52 -1.30
CA GLU A 105 3.64 -14.14 -0.48
C GLU A 105 3.08 -13.18 0.58
N LYS A 106 3.98 -12.46 1.26
CA LYS A 106 3.62 -11.50 2.29
C LYS A 106 2.83 -10.32 1.72
N ALA A 107 3.26 -9.77 0.58
CA ALA A 107 2.53 -8.71 -0.12
C ALA A 107 1.12 -9.17 -0.53
N ARG A 108 0.99 -10.39 -1.07
CA ARG A 108 -0.31 -10.95 -1.45
C ARG A 108 -1.25 -11.11 -0.26
N ALA A 109 -0.76 -11.62 0.86
CA ALA A 109 -1.54 -11.76 2.08
C ALA A 109 -1.99 -10.39 2.60
N TYR A 110 -1.09 -9.40 2.57
CA TYR A 110 -1.38 -8.06 3.07
C TYR A 110 -2.35 -7.28 2.16
N LEU A 111 -2.34 -7.56 0.85
CA LEU A 111 -3.22 -6.96 -0.16
C LEU A 111 -4.45 -7.81 -0.48
N ALA A 112 -4.74 -8.87 0.29
CA ALA A 112 -5.75 -9.88 -0.06
C ALA A 112 -7.12 -9.28 -0.43
N ASP A 113 -7.60 -8.29 0.32
CA ASP A 113 -8.89 -7.63 0.11
C ASP A 113 -8.96 -6.79 -1.17
N ALA A 114 -7.82 -6.47 -1.77
CA ALA A 114 -7.73 -5.69 -3.00
C ALA A 114 -7.51 -6.57 -4.24
N LEU A 115 -7.21 -7.86 -4.07
CA LEU A 115 -6.91 -8.75 -5.20
C LEU A 115 -8.16 -8.99 -6.06
N PRO A 116 -8.05 -8.95 -7.40
CA PRO A 116 -9.16 -9.27 -8.28
C PRO A 116 -9.62 -10.72 -8.07
N GLY A 117 -10.89 -10.91 -7.72
CA GLY A 117 -11.47 -12.21 -7.35
C GLY A 117 -11.61 -12.46 -5.85
N ALA A 118 -11.16 -11.54 -5.00
CA ALA A 118 -11.53 -11.48 -3.59
C ALA A 118 -12.95 -10.88 -3.46
N GLY A 119 -13.98 -11.64 -3.85
CA GLY A 119 -15.39 -11.22 -3.77
C GLY A 119 -16.21 -11.56 -5.00
#